data_AF-A0A0B5Q3K1-F1
#
_entry.id   AF-A0A0B5Q3K1-F1
#
_cell.length_a   1.000
_cell.length_b   1.000
_cell.length_c   1.000
_cell.angle_alpha   90.00
_cell.angle_beta   90.00
_cell.angle_gamma   90.00
#
_symmetry.space_group_name_H-M   'P 1'
#
loop_
_entity.id
_entity.type
_entity.pdbx_description
1 polymer ?
#
loop_
_entity_poly.entity_id
_entity_poly.type
_entity_poly.pdbx_seq_one_letter_code
_entity_poly.pdbx_strand_id
1 'polypeptide(L)'
;MFCKNCGQQIDDNAAVCIHCGVATGNNLSSKNALDNPSHLAGIASCCFPVVGIILYFLWKDEKPQSASLVCKWMIGGIIVWIIFYVLAFVLGMLGSLSSY
;
A
#
# COMPACT_ATOMS: atom_id res chain seq x y z
N MET A 1 23.39 11.56 -19.71
CA MET A 1 22.11 11.87 -20.41
C MET A 1 21.99 13.36 -20.65
N PHE A 2 20.95 13.85 -21.35
CA PHE A 2 20.69 15.30 -21.49
C PHE A 2 19.47 15.71 -20.67
N CYS A 3 19.53 16.88 -20.03
CA CYS A 3 18.41 17.42 -19.28
C CYS A 3 17.26 17.78 -20.24
N LYS A 4 16.04 17.29 -19.97
CA LYS A 4 14.85 17.56 -20.80
C LYS A 4 14.37 19.01 -20.76
N ASN A 5 14.79 19.78 -19.76
CA ASN A 5 14.38 21.16 -19.59
C ASN A 5 15.39 22.12 -20.23
N CYS A 6 16.67 22.00 -19.91
CA CYS A 6 17.70 22.93 -20.37
C CYS A 6 18.60 22.41 -21.50
N GLY A 7 18.46 21.14 -21.91
CA GLY A 7 19.24 20.55 -23.00
C GLY A 7 20.73 20.33 -22.72
N GLN A 8 21.19 20.62 -21.50
CA GLN A 8 22.60 20.45 -21.08
C GLN A 8 22.91 18.98 -20.81
N GLN A 9 24.17 18.58 -21.04
CA GLN A 9 24.66 17.25 -20.70
C GLN A 9 24.77 17.13 -19.18
N ILE A 10 24.20 16.06 -18.62
CA ILE A 10 24.20 15.76 -17.19
C ILE A 10 24.62 14.30 -16.97
N ASP A 11 25.17 14.04 -15.79
CA ASP A 11 25.54 12.69 -15.36
C ASP A 11 24.31 11.77 -15.35
N ASP A 12 24.49 10.50 -15.72
CA ASP A 12 23.40 9.53 -15.78
C ASP A 12 22.80 9.20 -14.40
N ASN A 13 23.50 9.53 -13.31
CA ASN A 13 23.05 9.34 -11.92
C ASN A 13 22.68 10.66 -11.23
N ALA A 14 22.74 11.81 -11.91
CA ALA A 14 22.39 13.09 -11.32
C ALA A 14 20.88 13.18 -11.08
N ALA A 15 20.43 13.09 -9.82
CA ALA A 15 19.02 13.23 -9.43
C ALA A 15 18.43 14.62 -9.69
N VAL A 16 19.29 15.64 -9.79
CA VAL A 16 18.92 17.03 -10.09
C VAL A 16 19.92 17.62 -11.07
N CYS A 17 19.44 18.32 -12.09
CA CYS A 17 20.30 19.03 -13.03
C CYS A 17 20.95 20.24 -12.35
N ILE A 18 22.28 20.27 -12.26
CA ILE A 18 23.03 21.38 -11.66
C ILE A 18 22.98 22.70 -12.45
N HIS A 19 22.50 22.68 -13.70
CA HIS A 19 22.40 23.87 -14.55
C HIS A 19 21.05 24.59 -14.43
N CYS A 20 19.96 23.87 -14.15
CA CYS A 20 18.61 24.46 -14.08
C CYS A 20 17.83 24.11 -12.81
N GLY A 21 18.33 23.19 -11.98
CA GLY A 21 17.69 22.78 -10.74
C GLY A 21 16.50 21.83 -10.90
N VAL A 22 16.18 21.38 -12.12
CA VAL A 22 15.08 20.43 -12.35
C VAL A 22 15.49 19.02 -11.92
N ALA A 23 14.59 18.30 -11.24
CA ALA A 23 14.79 16.90 -10.91
C ALA A 23 14.88 16.06 -12.20
N THR A 24 15.91 15.25 -12.30
CA THR A 24 16.09 14.32 -13.39
C THR A 24 15.37 13.01 -13.01
N GLY A 25 14.66 12.40 -13.96
CA GLY A 25 13.77 11.24 -13.70
C GLY A 25 14.47 9.92 -13.35
N ASN A 26 15.77 9.95 -13.12
CA ASN A 26 16.69 8.87 -12.72
C ASN A 26 16.72 8.68 -11.19
N ASN A 27 15.60 8.96 -10.51
CA ASN A 27 15.32 8.49 -9.15
C ASN A 27 15.09 6.97 -9.15
N LEU A 28 16.09 6.22 -9.61
CA LEU A 28 16.18 4.77 -9.44
C LEU A 28 16.97 4.51 -8.17
N SER A 29 16.36 4.75 -7.02
CA SER A 29 16.43 3.80 -5.91
C SER A 29 15.45 4.20 -4.81
N SER A 30 14.74 3.19 -4.31
CA SER A 30 13.88 3.24 -3.11
C SER A 30 12.40 3.59 -3.24
N LYS A 31 11.79 3.41 -4.43
CA LYS A 31 10.34 3.11 -4.49
C LYS A 31 9.97 1.83 -5.22
N ASN A 32 10.94 1.18 -5.84
CA ASN A 32 10.74 -0.05 -6.62
C ASN A 32 11.46 -1.27 -6.02
N ALA A 33 11.79 -1.25 -4.72
CA ALA A 33 12.07 -2.49 -3.97
C ALA A 33 10.78 -3.13 -3.42
N LEU A 34 9.62 -2.51 -3.65
CA LEU A 34 8.31 -3.06 -3.31
C LEU A 34 7.35 -3.05 -4.51
N ASP A 35 7.89 -3.11 -5.72
CA ASP A 35 7.14 -3.25 -6.97
C ASP A 35 7.08 -4.72 -7.41
N ASN A 36 7.30 -5.66 -6.49
CA ASN A 36 6.77 -7.01 -6.64
C ASN A 36 5.54 -7.10 -5.73
N PRO A 37 4.30 -7.10 -6.26
CA PRO A 37 3.10 -7.25 -5.47
C PRO A 37 3.05 -8.68 -4.91
N SER A 38 3.83 -8.91 -3.87
CA SER A 38 3.76 -10.12 -3.09
C SER A 38 2.43 -10.09 -2.34
N HIS A 39 1.63 -11.16 -2.48
CA HIS A 39 0.42 -11.39 -1.67
C HIS A 39 0.65 -11.19 -0.16
N LEU A 40 1.92 -11.20 0.28
CA LEU A 40 2.35 -10.91 1.65
C LEU A 40 1.99 -9.50 2.13
N ALA A 41 2.09 -8.47 1.29
CA ALA A 41 1.69 -7.11 1.70
C ALA A 41 0.16 -7.02 1.92
N GLY A 42 -0.61 -7.74 1.09
CA GLY A 42 -2.06 -7.89 1.27
C GLY A 42 -2.42 -8.67 2.54
N ILE A 43 -1.72 -9.77 2.83
CA ILE A 43 -1.92 -10.56 4.06
C ILE A 43 -1.56 -9.78 5.33
N ALA A 44 -0.48 -8.99 5.32
CA ALA A 44 -0.14 -8.12 6.44
C ALA A 44 -1.23 -7.05 6.71
N SER A 45 -1.83 -6.51 5.64
CA SER A 45 -2.96 -5.57 5.75
C SER A 45 -4.25 -6.23 6.27
N CYS A 46 -4.43 -7.54 6.02
CA CYS A 46 -5.56 -8.31 6.55
C CYS A 46 -5.49 -8.47 8.08
N CYS A 47 -4.27 -8.49 8.65
CA CYS A 47 -4.07 -8.68 10.10
C CYS A 47 -4.10 -7.35 10.89
N PHE A 48 -3.70 -6.24 10.26
CA PHE A 48 -3.72 -4.90 10.88
C PHE A 48 -4.35 -3.87 9.93
N PRO A 49 -5.69 -3.69 9.95
CA PRO A 49 -6.40 -2.77 9.06
C PRO A 49 -5.90 -1.32 9.20
N VAL A 50 -5.39 -0.96 10.38
CA VAL A 50 -4.80 0.36 10.68
C VAL A 50 -3.55 0.63 9.82
N VAL A 51 -2.69 -0.37 9.61
CA VAL A 51 -1.48 -0.23 8.78
C VAL A 51 -1.85 -0.06 7.31
N GLY A 52 -2.93 -0.74 6.86
CA GLY A 52 -3.48 -0.56 5.52
C GLY A 52 -3.97 0.87 5.25
N ILE A 53 -4.63 1.49 6.23
CA ILE A 53 -5.09 2.89 6.15
C ILE A 53 -3.90 3.86 6.10
N ILE A 54 -2.85 3.60 6.90
CA ILE A 54 -1.64 4.44 6.93
C ILE A 54 -0.88 4.36 5.59
N LEU A 55 -0.70 3.17 5.02
CA LEU A 55 -0.10 3.02 3.68
C LEU A 55 -0.96 3.66 2.58
N TYR A 56 -2.29 3.55 2.68
CA TYR A 56 -3.20 4.20 1.73
C TYR A 56 -3.00 5.72 1.71
N PHE A 57 -2.87 6.35 2.88
CA PHE A 57 -2.61 7.79 2.96
C PHE A 57 -1.21 8.19 2.46
N LEU A 58 -0.18 7.39 2.75
CA LEU A 58 1.19 7.63 2.26
C LEU A 58 1.33 7.49 0.74
N TRP A 59 0.51 6.65 0.10
CA TRP A 59 0.57 6.39 -1.35
C TRP A 59 -0.49 7.13 -2.17
N LYS A 60 -1.39 7.87 -1.49
CA LYS A 60 -2.51 8.57 -2.11
C LYS A 60 -2.08 9.55 -3.20
N ASP A 61 -0.96 10.23 -2.99
CA ASP A 61 -0.50 11.28 -3.89
C ASP A 61 0.47 10.76 -4.98
N GLU A 62 0.96 9.51 -4.87
CA GLU A 62 2.06 9.03 -5.72
C GLU A 62 1.75 7.82 -6.61
N LYS A 63 0.83 6.90 -6.24
CA LYS A 63 0.42 5.75 -7.09
C LYS A 63 -1.06 5.36 -6.87
N PRO A 64 -2.03 5.92 -7.63
CA PRO A 64 -3.46 5.71 -7.40
C PRO A 64 -3.96 4.28 -7.74
N GLN A 65 -3.27 3.54 -8.60
CA GLN A 65 -3.68 2.18 -8.99
C GLN A 65 -3.30 1.10 -7.96
N SER A 66 -2.21 1.28 -7.19
CA SER A 66 -1.88 0.38 -6.08
C SER A 66 -2.77 0.63 -4.86
N ALA A 67 -3.16 1.90 -4.64
CA ALA A 67 -4.09 2.29 -3.58
C ALA A 67 -5.47 1.62 -3.72
N SER A 68 -5.98 1.47 -4.95
CA SER A 68 -7.29 0.84 -5.19
C SER A 68 -7.30 -0.68 -4.99
N LEU A 69 -6.18 -1.37 -5.25
CA LEU A 69 -6.03 -2.78 -4.90
C LEU A 69 -6.00 -2.98 -3.38
N VAL A 70 -5.22 -2.17 -2.66
CA VAL A 70 -5.13 -2.22 -1.19
C VAL A 70 -6.49 -2.00 -0.55
N CYS A 71 -7.30 -1.05 -1.06
CA CYS A 71 -8.67 -0.84 -0.59
C CYS A 71 -9.55 -2.09 -0.74
N LYS A 72 -9.45 -2.82 -1.85
CA LYS A 72 -10.31 -3.99 -2.09
C LYS A 72 -10.00 -5.14 -1.14
N TRP A 73 -8.73 -5.34 -0.80
CA TRP A 73 -8.29 -6.34 0.18
C TRP A 73 -8.59 -5.92 1.63
N MET A 74 -8.48 -4.62 1.96
CA MET A 74 -8.86 -4.07 3.27
C MET A 74 -10.35 -4.32 3.58
N ILE A 75 -11.23 -4.07 2.61
CA ILE A 75 -12.67 -4.31 2.76
C ILE A 75 -12.95 -5.80 2.95
N GLY A 76 -12.28 -6.67 2.17
CA GLY A 76 -12.41 -8.11 2.32
C GLY A 76 -12.03 -8.62 3.71
N GLY A 77 -10.90 -8.15 4.26
CA GLY A 77 -10.43 -8.55 5.59
C GLY A 77 -11.38 -8.13 6.73
N ILE A 78 -11.90 -6.91 6.67
CA ILE A 78 -12.87 -6.40 7.65
C ILE A 78 -14.16 -7.24 7.62
N ILE A 79 -14.66 -7.57 6.42
CA ILE A 79 -15.88 -8.37 6.27
C ILE A 79 -15.70 -9.77 6.88
N VAL A 80 -14.57 -10.43 6.62
CA VAL A 80 -14.28 -11.76 7.17
C VAL A 80 -14.21 -11.73 8.71
N TRP A 81 -13.55 -10.72 9.28
CA TRP A 81 -13.49 -10.52 10.74
C TRP A 81 -14.87 -10.33 11.36
N ILE A 82 -15.72 -9.50 10.77
CA ILE A 82 -17.09 -9.27 11.24
C ILE A 82 -17.89 -10.57 11.23
N ILE A 83 -17.82 -11.33 10.14
CA ILE A 83 -18.53 -12.63 10.02
C ILE A 83 -18.07 -13.58 11.13
N PHE A 84 -16.76 -13.69 11.37
CA PHE A 84 -16.23 -14.56 12.42
C PHE A 84 -16.73 -14.17 13.82
N TYR A 85 -16.74 -12.88 14.15
CA TYR A 85 -17.27 -12.39 15.43
C TYR A 85 -18.76 -12.67 15.61
N VAL A 86 -19.56 -12.44 14.56
CA VAL A 86 -21.00 -12.73 14.59
C VAL A 86 -21.24 -14.23 14.81
N LEU A 87 -20.48 -15.07 14.13
CA LEU A 87 -20.61 -16.53 14.23
C LEU A 87 -20.22 -17.02 15.63
N ALA A 88 -19.11 -16.51 16.18
CA ALA A 88 -18.68 -16.79 17.55
C ALA A 88 -19.70 -16.32 18.60
N PHE A 89 -20.31 -15.14 18.41
CA PHE A 89 -21.35 -14.62 19.28
C PHE A 89 -22.60 -15.51 19.28
N VAL A 90 -23.07 -15.91 18.10
CA VAL A 90 -24.22 -16.83 17.95
C VAL A 90 -23.91 -18.18 18.59
N LEU A 91 -22.76 -18.78 18.31
CA LEU A 91 -22.35 -20.03 18.94
C LEU A 91 -22.23 -19.92 20.47
N GLY A 92 -21.74 -18.79 20.99
CA GLY A 92 -21.71 -18.52 22.44
C GLY A 92 -23.10 -18.42 23.07
N MET A 93 -24.05 -17.79 22.37
CA MET A 93 -25.45 -17.71 22.79
C MET A 93 -26.14 -19.09 22.77
N LEU A 94 -25.87 -19.94 21.77
CA LEU A 94 -26.37 -21.32 21.73
C LEU A 94 -25.72 -22.22 22.79
N GLY A 95 -24.41 -22.04 23.04
CA GLY A 95 -23.70 -22.80 24.07
C GLY A 95 -24.19 -22.48 25.49
N SER A 96 -24.55 -21.23 25.76
CA SER A 96 -25.13 -20.83 27.04
C SER A 96 -26.57 -21.33 27.25
N LEU A 97 -27.32 -21.57 26.18
CA LEU A 97 -28.64 -22.24 26.25
C LEU A 97 -28.52 -23.76 26.43
N SER A 98 -27.46 -24.39 25.91
CA SER A 98 -27.22 -25.84 26.04
C SER A 98 -26.67 -26.26 27.41
N SER A 99 -26.26 -25.31 28.25
CA SER A 99 -25.71 -25.55 29.59
C SER A 99 -26.72 -25.32 30.73
N TYR A 100 -27.96 -24.94 30.39
CA TYR A 100 -29.14 -24.94 31.26
C TYR A 100 -30.00 -26.18 30.98
#